data_AF-A0A059LC42-F1
#
_entry.id   AF-A0A059LC42-F1
#
_cell.length_a   1.000
_cell.length_b   1.000
_cell.length_c   1.000
_cell.angle_alpha   90.00
_cell.angle_beta   90.00
_cell.angle_gamma   90.00
#
_symmetry.space_group_name_H-M   'P 1'
#
loop_
_entity.id
_entity.type
_entity.pdbx_description
1 polymer ?
#
loop_
_entity_poly.entity_id
_entity_poly.type
_entity_poly.pdbx_seq_one_letter_code
_entity_poly.pdbx_strand_id
1 'polypeptide(L)'
;MRELTHPETPIQGRSPSACDAAGCADSTPGHVHLPGLEVPSTSLDARPSPVPASILRACRFLSNAQGADVFWELRRGLIPLVGANREKGTTSLLEDVACPVPRLASMTEQVTRMLREGGYADAYAFGHALEGNLHLAFSQGMRSAREVERFERTMESLASIVLDHDGSLKAEHGTGRNMAPFVGAEWGPEALEVMWRIKHLFDPGAVLNPGVVLSRDPLAHVRKLKPCPPVHQLVDRCIECGFCESNCPSRDLSLTPRQRIVSLREMRRLEGIASLSPA
;
A
#
# COMPACT_ATOMS: atom_id res chain seq x y z
N MET A 1 -37.25 -20.69 5.17
CA MET A 1 -36.81 -22.01 4.67
C MET A 1 -37.24 -22.14 3.21
N ARG A 2 -36.42 -21.59 2.30
CA ARG A 2 -36.44 -21.83 0.85
C ARG A 2 -35.00 -21.60 0.40
N GLU A 3 -34.31 -22.69 0.15
CA GLU A 3 -32.95 -22.73 -0.38
C GLU A 3 -32.97 -22.27 -1.83
N LEU A 4 -32.10 -21.31 -2.17
CA LEU A 4 -31.77 -20.99 -3.54
C LEU A 4 -30.47 -21.73 -3.87
N THR A 5 -30.61 -22.92 -4.42
CA THR A 5 -29.51 -23.69 -5.00
C THR A 5 -29.13 -23.07 -6.35
N HIS A 6 -27.95 -22.43 -6.44
CA HIS A 6 -27.32 -22.14 -7.72
C HIS A 6 -26.59 -23.39 -8.22
N PRO A 7 -26.67 -23.75 -9.52
CA PRO A 7 -25.95 -24.88 -10.05
C PRO A 7 -24.45 -24.56 -10.16
N GLU A 8 -23.62 -25.36 -9.49
CA GLU A 8 -22.16 -25.34 -9.65
C GLU A 8 -21.80 -25.68 -11.09
N THR A 9 -21.11 -24.76 -11.77
CA THR A 9 -20.50 -25.05 -13.07
C THR A 9 -19.05 -25.50 -12.80
N PRO A 10 -18.60 -26.67 -13.29
CA PRO A 10 -17.25 -27.15 -13.02
C PRO A 10 -16.21 -26.22 -13.67
N ILE A 11 -15.28 -25.70 -12.85
CA ILE A 11 -14.09 -25.00 -13.34
C ILE A 11 -13.20 -26.06 -14.00
N GLN A 12 -13.25 -26.16 -15.33
CA GLN A 12 -12.29 -26.92 -16.10
C GLN A 12 -10.92 -26.25 -15.97
N GLY A 13 -10.00 -26.91 -15.26
CA GLY A 13 -8.61 -26.49 -15.14
C GLY A 13 -7.95 -26.43 -16.52
N ARG A 14 -7.59 -25.22 -16.95
CA ARG A 14 -6.61 -25.03 -18.03
C ARG A 14 -5.22 -25.07 -17.40
N SER A 15 -4.41 -26.01 -17.85
CA SER A 15 -2.97 -26.04 -17.59
C SER A 15 -2.33 -24.73 -18.10
N PRO A 16 -1.34 -24.17 -17.38
CA PRO A 16 -0.56 -23.07 -17.93
C PRO A 16 0.32 -23.64 -19.06
N SER A 17 0.01 -23.29 -20.31
CA SER A 17 0.92 -23.52 -21.42
C SER A 17 2.20 -22.74 -21.15
N ALA A 18 3.32 -23.44 -21.10
CA ALA A 18 4.66 -22.87 -21.09
C ALA A 18 4.77 -21.85 -22.23
N CYS A 19 4.93 -20.57 -21.90
CA CYS A 19 5.43 -19.59 -22.84
C CYS A 19 6.95 -19.64 -22.72
N ASP A 20 7.60 -20.13 -23.78
CA ASP A 20 9.03 -20.34 -23.86
C ASP A 20 9.83 -19.09 -23.47
N ALA A 21 10.70 -19.27 -22.49
CA ALA A 21 11.68 -18.30 -22.04
C ALA A 21 12.87 -18.29 -22.99
N ALA A 22 12.79 -17.53 -24.08
CA ALA A 22 13.94 -17.16 -24.89
C ALA A 22 13.66 -15.84 -25.61
N GLY A 23 14.10 -14.70 -25.04
CA GLY A 23 14.09 -13.44 -25.79
C GLY A 23 14.04 -12.12 -25.03
N CYS A 24 13.94 -12.10 -23.69
CA CYS A 24 13.99 -10.84 -22.93
C CYS A 24 15.29 -10.73 -22.13
N ALA A 25 16.38 -10.49 -22.85
CA ALA A 25 17.64 -10.04 -22.28
C ALA A 25 18.10 -8.81 -23.07
N ASP A 26 17.59 -7.64 -22.71
CA ASP A 26 18.33 -6.37 -22.60
C ASP A 26 17.34 -5.20 -22.53
N SER A 27 17.29 -4.52 -21.38
CA SER A 27 17.02 -3.08 -21.31
C SER A 27 17.27 -2.59 -19.88
N THR A 28 18.25 -1.71 -19.77
CA THR A 28 18.55 -0.88 -18.61
C THR A 28 17.37 0.05 -18.26
N PRO A 29 17.26 0.54 -17.01
CA PRO A 29 16.11 1.32 -16.56
C PRO A 29 16.17 2.73 -17.16
N GLY A 30 15.41 2.93 -18.25
CA GLY A 30 15.14 4.25 -18.82
C GLY A 30 13.89 4.86 -18.19
N HIS A 31 14.00 6.10 -17.70
CA HIS A 31 12.85 6.94 -17.39
C HIS A 31 11.88 6.96 -18.59
N VAL A 32 10.63 6.54 -18.39
CA VAL A 32 9.58 6.73 -19.39
C VAL A 32 9.21 8.22 -19.38
N HIS A 33 9.87 8.99 -20.23
CA HIS A 33 9.47 10.36 -20.52
C HIS A 33 8.25 10.29 -21.46
N LEU A 34 7.07 10.65 -20.96
CA LEU A 34 5.89 10.92 -21.77
C LEU A 34 5.90 12.43 -22.11
N PRO A 35 6.34 12.85 -23.31
CA PRO A 35 6.38 14.26 -23.65
C PRO A 35 4.94 14.82 -23.76
N GLY A 36 4.70 15.97 -23.11
CA GLY A 36 3.51 16.80 -23.33
C GLY A 36 2.42 16.79 -22.26
N LEU A 37 2.67 16.26 -21.06
CA LEU A 37 1.70 16.33 -19.94
C LEU A 37 2.14 17.38 -18.90
N GLU A 38 1.84 18.66 -19.16
CA GLU A 38 1.89 19.68 -18.11
C GLU A 38 0.58 19.65 -17.33
N VAL A 39 0.66 19.52 -16.00
CA VAL A 39 -0.51 19.55 -15.11
C VAL A 39 -0.75 21.01 -14.70
N PRO A 40 -1.87 21.64 -15.10
CA PRO A 40 -2.14 23.02 -14.75
C PRO A 40 -2.58 23.14 -13.28
N SER A 41 -2.03 24.11 -12.55
CA SER A 41 -2.52 24.50 -11.23
C SER A 41 -3.89 25.15 -11.38
N THR A 42 -4.92 24.63 -10.71
CA THR A 42 -6.26 25.21 -10.75
C THR A 42 -6.80 25.50 -9.35
N SER A 43 -7.36 26.71 -9.19
CA SER A 43 -8.00 27.18 -7.96
C SER A 43 -9.33 26.46 -7.71
N LEU A 44 -9.64 26.25 -6.43
CA LEU A 44 -10.71 25.40 -5.88
C LEU A 44 -12.16 25.75 -6.28
N ASP A 45 -12.42 26.83 -7.01
CA ASP A 45 -13.78 27.30 -7.35
C ASP A 45 -14.21 27.03 -8.82
N ALA A 46 -13.40 26.35 -9.62
CA ALA A 46 -13.75 26.05 -11.00
C ALA A 46 -14.57 24.74 -11.13
N ARG A 47 -15.69 24.78 -11.88
CA ARG A 47 -16.33 23.55 -12.40
C ARG A 47 -15.24 22.69 -13.06
N PRO A 48 -15.27 21.35 -12.94
CA PRO A 48 -14.27 20.51 -13.56
C PRO A 48 -14.23 20.83 -15.05
N SER A 49 -13.10 21.39 -15.50
CA SER A 49 -12.88 21.67 -16.91
C SER A 49 -13.04 20.36 -17.67
N PRO A 50 -13.70 20.34 -18.84
CA PRO A 50 -13.82 19.12 -19.62
C PRO A 50 -12.43 18.54 -19.87
N VAL A 51 -12.27 17.24 -19.58
CA VAL A 51 -11.03 16.51 -19.80
C VAL A 51 -10.53 16.82 -21.22
N PRO A 52 -9.28 17.31 -21.39
CA PRO A 52 -8.76 17.66 -22.70
C PRO A 52 -9.00 16.54 -23.72
N ALA A 53 -9.49 16.88 -24.91
CA ALA A 53 -9.79 15.90 -25.96
C ALA A 53 -8.57 15.05 -26.37
N SER A 54 -7.35 15.53 -26.07
CA SER A 54 -6.09 14.79 -26.22
C SER A 54 -6.00 13.58 -25.30
N ILE A 55 -6.48 13.66 -24.06
CA ILE A 55 -6.53 12.54 -23.10
C ILE A 55 -7.56 11.51 -23.56
N LEU A 56 -8.73 11.96 -24.03
CA LEU A 56 -9.77 11.07 -24.58
C LEU A 56 -9.34 10.38 -25.88
N ARG A 57 -8.50 11.03 -26.70
CA ARG A 57 -7.90 10.42 -27.91
C ARG A 57 -6.76 9.45 -27.62
N ALA A 58 -6.11 9.54 -26.47
CA ALA A 58 -4.99 8.66 -26.11
C ALA A 58 -5.45 7.27 -25.63
N CYS A 59 -6.68 7.14 -25.14
CA CYS A 59 -7.21 5.89 -24.62
C CYS A 59 -8.16 5.23 -25.63
N ARG A 60 -7.73 4.15 -26.28
CA ARG A 60 -8.60 3.33 -27.14
C ARG A 60 -9.54 2.51 -26.25
N PHE A 61 -10.83 2.84 -26.27
CA PHE A 61 -11.85 2.02 -25.61
C PHE A 61 -11.95 0.64 -26.28
N LEU A 62 -11.90 -0.42 -25.48
CA LEU A 62 -12.12 -1.80 -25.92
C LEU A 62 -13.55 -2.22 -25.51
N SER A 63 -14.32 -2.72 -26.47
CA SER A 63 -15.70 -3.18 -26.26
C SER A 63 -15.84 -4.71 -26.21
N ASN A 64 -14.77 -5.46 -26.47
CA ASN A 64 -14.79 -6.92 -26.39
C ASN A 64 -14.35 -7.39 -25.00
N ALA A 65 -14.96 -8.48 -24.52
CA ALA A 65 -14.71 -9.01 -23.18
C ALA A 65 -13.24 -9.32 -22.92
N GLN A 66 -12.56 -9.97 -23.89
CA GLN A 66 -11.14 -10.33 -23.78
C GLN A 66 -10.25 -9.10 -23.52
N GLY A 67 -10.50 -7.99 -24.23
CA GLY A 67 -9.78 -6.74 -24.06
C GLY A 67 -10.08 -6.06 -22.73
N ALA A 68 -11.33 -6.09 -22.27
CA ALA A 68 -11.71 -5.56 -20.96
C ALA A 68 -11.05 -6.36 -19.83
N ASP A 69 -11.01 -7.69 -19.95
CA ASP A 69 -10.41 -8.60 -18.97
C ASP A 69 -8.93 -8.28 -18.74
N VAL A 70 -8.17 -7.96 -19.78
CA VAL A 70 -6.76 -7.55 -19.67
C VAL A 70 -6.58 -6.33 -18.76
N PHE A 71 -7.43 -5.30 -18.89
CA PHE A 71 -7.34 -4.12 -18.03
C PHE A 71 -7.76 -4.40 -16.60
N TRP A 72 -8.76 -5.27 -16.41
CA TRP A 72 -9.17 -5.72 -15.09
C TRP A 72 -8.07 -6.53 -14.39
N GLU A 73 -7.40 -7.43 -15.12
CA GLU A 73 -6.24 -8.15 -14.60
C GLU A 73 -5.09 -7.20 -14.27
N LEU A 74 -4.83 -6.19 -15.10
CA LEU A 74 -3.81 -5.17 -14.80
C LEU A 74 -4.14 -4.42 -13.50
N ARG A 75 -5.39 -3.98 -13.31
CA ARG A 75 -5.83 -3.30 -12.09
C ARG A 75 -5.72 -4.20 -10.85
N ARG A 76 -6.02 -5.51 -10.97
CA ARG A 76 -5.85 -6.49 -9.88
C ARG A 76 -4.38 -6.77 -9.58
N GLY A 77 -3.55 -6.83 -10.62
CA GLY A 77 -2.13 -7.18 -10.54
C GLY A 77 -1.20 -6.02 -10.19
N LEU A 78 -1.70 -4.78 -10.09
CA LEU A 78 -0.86 -3.59 -9.92
C LEU A 78 -0.02 -3.64 -8.63
N ILE A 79 -0.65 -3.96 -7.49
CA ILE A 79 0.01 -4.06 -6.18
C ILE A 79 1.17 -5.06 -6.18
N PRO A 80 0.96 -6.34 -6.55
CA PRO A 80 2.05 -7.30 -6.58
C PRO A 80 3.09 -6.98 -7.66
N LEU A 81 2.71 -6.36 -8.79
CA LEU A 81 3.63 -6.01 -9.85
C LEU A 81 4.62 -4.93 -9.40
N VAL A 82 4.13 -3.82 -8.85
CA VAL A 82 5.02 -2.74 -8.38
C VAL A 82 5.80 -3.20 -7.15
N GLY A 83 5.12 -3.85 -6.20
CA GLY A 83 5.74 -4.35 -5.00
C GLY A 83 6.87 -5.36 -5.26
N ALA A 84 6.76 -6.19 -6.31
CA ALA A 84 7.82 -7.13 -6.68
C ALA A 84 9.06 -6.48 -7.33
N ASN A 85 8.94 -5.25 -7.82
CA ASN A 85 10.01 -4.48 -8.47
C ASN A 85 10.63 -3.41 -7.58
N ARG A 86 10.18 -3.28 -6.33
CA ARG A 86 10.74 -2.33 -5.36
C ARG A 86 12.21 -2.59 -5.06
N GLU A 87 12.89 -1.58 -4.53
CA GLU A 87 14.27 -1.72 -4.04
C GLU A 87 14.34 -2.85 -2.99
N LYS A 88 15.24 -3.81 -3.17
CA LYS A 88 15.46 -4.87 -2.17
C LYS A 88 15.85 -4.24 -0.84
N GLY A 89 15.38 -4.83 0.25
CA GLY A 89 15.64 -4.25 1.57
C GLY A 89 14.58 -3.27 2.06
N THR A 90 13.56 -2.97 1.25
CA THR A 90 12.46 -2.06 1.58
C THR A 90 11.15 -2.81 1.84
N THR A 91 10.28 -2.18 2.61
CA THR A 91 8.89 -2.58 2.82
C THR A 91 8.01 -1.91 1.76
N SER A 92 7.12 -2.67 1.14
CA SER A 92 6.05 -2.11 0.31
C SER A 92 4.98 -1.56 1.24
N LEU A 93 4.79 -0.24 1.24
CA LEU A 93 3.72 0.42 1.97
C LEU A 93 2.52 0.61 1.04
N LEU A 94 1.33 0.57 1.63
CA LEU A 94 0.06 0.78 0.95
C LEU A 94 -0.83 1.56 1.91
N GLU A 95 -0.71 2.88 1.85
CA GLU A 95 -1.59 3.77 2.60
C GLU A 95 -2.89 3.97 1.84
N ASP A 96 -3.93 4.31 2.60
CA ASP A 96 -5.30 4.27 2.11
C ASP A 96 -6.08 5.42 2.74
N VAL A 97 -6.40 6.43 1.92
CA VAL A 97 -6.98 7.69 2.36
C VAL A 97 -8.25 7.99 1.57
N ALA A 98 -9.13 8.82 2.11
CA ALA A 98 -10.31 9.26 1.38
C ALA A 98 -10.59 10.73 1.63
N CYS A 99 -11.26 11.39 0.69
CA CYS A 99 -11.80 12.73 0.88
C CYS A 99 -13.10 12.89 0.08
N PRO A 100 -13.89 13.96 0.29
CA PRO A 100 -14.99 14.28 -0.60
C PRO A 100 -14.55 14.30 -2.07
N VAL A 101 -15.31 13.64 -2.95
CA VAL A 101 -14.98 13.51 -4.39
C VAL A 101 -14.58 14.84 -5.06
N PRO A 102 -15.25 15.99 -4.79
CA PRO A 102 -14.83 17.27 -5.38
C PRO A 102 -13.40 17.71 -5.02
N ARG A 103 -12.84 17.20 -3.92
CA ARG A 103 -11.50 17.51 -3.43
C ARG A 103 -10.44 16.49 -3.86
N LEU A 104 -10.87 15.34 -4.42
CA LEU A 104 -9.98 14.21 -4.75
C LEU A 104 -8.84 14.62 -5.69
N ALA A 105 -9.13 15.42 -6.72
CA ALA A 105 -8.12 15.85 -7.68
C ALA A 105 -7.01 16.69 -7.00
N SER A 106 -7.40 17.68 -6.18
CA SER A 106 -6.44 18.53 -5.46
C SER A 106 -5.65 17.75 -4.42
N MET A 107 -6.31 16.86 -3.65
CA MET A 107 -5.64 15.99 -2.69
C MET A 107 -4.62 15.09 -3.40
N THR A 108 -5.01 14.46 -4.52
CA THR A 108 -4.15 13.60 -5.34
C THR A 108 -2.91 14.33 -5.83
N GLU A 109 -3.04 15.58 -6.29
CA GLU A 109 -1.92 16.39 -6.72
C GLU A 109 -0.94 16.66 -5.56
N GLN A 110 -1.45 17.05 -4.40
CA GLN A 110 -0.63 17.37 -3.23
C GLN A 110 0.09 16.15 -2.67
N VAL A 111 -0.59 15.00 -2.54
CA VAL A 111 0.05 13.77 -2.07
C VAL A 111 1.09 13.25 -3.07
N THR A 112 0.82 13.37 -4.37
CA THR A 112 1.79 12.98 -5.42
C THR A 112 3.04 13.86 -5.36
N ARG A 113 2.88 15.17 -5.14
CA ARG A 113 3.99 16.10 -4.96
C ARG A 113 4.80 15.75 -3.70
N MET A 114 4.13 15.52 -2.59
CA MET A 114 4.73 15.15 -1.30
C MET A 114 5.55 13.85 -1.41
N LEU A 115 5.05 12.82 -2.11
CA LEU A 115 5.81 11.58 -2.36
C LEU A 115 7.03 11.82 -3.25
N ARG A 116 6.92 12.68 -4.27
CA ARG A 116 8.06 13.05 -5.13
C ARG A 116 9.14 13.79 -4.35
N GLU A 117 8.76 14.78 -3.54
CA GLU A 117 9.67 15.55 -2.68
C GLU A 117 10.30 14.69 -1.59
N GLY A 118 9.56 13.69 -1.09
CA GLY A 118 10.07 12.64 -0.22
C GLY A 118 11.04 11.65 -0.90
N GLY A 119 11.25 11.75 -2.22
CA GLY A 119 12.18 10.90 -2.96
C GLY A 119 11.65 9.47 -3.20
N TYR A 120 10.34 9.28 -3.23
CA TYR A 120 9.70 8.00 -3.55
C TYR A 120 9.46 7.89 -5.06
N ALA A 121 10.53 7.58 -5.81
CA ALA A 121 10.47 7.51 -7.28
C ALA A 121 9.60 6.35 -7.81
N ASP A 122 9.35 5.33 -6.99
CA ASP A 122 8.49 4.19 -7.30
C ASP A 122 7.05 4.35 -6.78
N ALA A 123 6.73 5.52 -6.22
CA ALA A 123 5.39 5.79 -5.72
C ALA A 123 4.35 5.82 -6.85
N TYR A 124 3.18 5.26 -6.57
CA TYR A 124 2.03 5.34 -7.45
C TYR A 124 0.74 5.42 -6.65
N ALA A 125 -0.28 6.03 -7.28
CA ALA A 125 -1.60 6.18 -6.70
C ALA A 125 -2.65 5.52 -7.59
N PHE A 126 -3.62 4.87 -6.95
CA PHE A 126 -4.75 4.20 -7.60
C PHE A 126 -5.89 4.09 -6.59
N GLY A 127 -7.11 3.78 -6.99
CA GLY A 127 -8.17 3.62 -6.00
C GLY A 127 -9.58 3.60 -6.56
N HIS A 128 -10.49 4.03 -5.72
CA HIS A 128 -11.93 4.00 -5.86
C HIS A 128 -12.41 5.45 -5.96
N ALA A 129 -12.25 6.01 -7.17
CA ALA A 129 -12.41 7.45 -7.39
C ALA A 129 -13.85 7.93 -7.16
N LEU A 130 -14.85 7.08 -7.39
CA LEU A 130 -16.26 7.40 -7.16
C LEU A 130 -16.56 7.57 -5.67
N GLU A 131 -15.81 6.87 -4.83
CA GLU A 131 -15.89 6.88 -3.37
C GLU A 131 -14.96 7.92 -2.73
N GLY A 132 -14.18 8.65 -3.55
CA GLY A 132 -13.20 9.60 -3.05
C GLY A 132 -11.99 8.94 -2.39
N ASN A 133 -11.78 7.64 -2.61
CA ASN A 133 -10.76 6.84 -1.96
C ASN A 133 -9.54 6.62 -2.86
N LEU A 134 -8.37 6.93 -2.29
CA LEU A 134 -7.06 6.89 -2.93
C LEU A 134 -6.13 5.99 -2.11
N HIS A 135 -5.57 4.97 -2.76
CA HIS A 135 -4.46 4.20 -2.23
C HIS A 135 -3.13 4.76 -2.75
N LEU A 136 -2.18 4.87 -1.84
CA LEU A 136 -0.83 5.36 -2.09
C LEU A 136 0.14 4.21 -1.80
N ALA A 137 0.83 3.75 -2.84
CA ALA A 137 1.77 2.67 -2.71
C ALA A 137 3.18 3.15 -3.06
N PHE A 138 4.13 2.86 -2.18
CA PHE A 138 5.53 3.29 -2.28
C PHE A 138 6.42 2.38 -1.44
N SER A 139 7.71 2.34 -1.74
CA SER A 139 8.65 1.54 -0.96
C SER A 139 9.44 2.36 0.06
N GLN A 140 9.61 1.80 1.27
CA GLN A 140 10.30 2.47 2.36
C GLN A 140 11.29 1.51 3.05
N GLY A 141 12.56 1.94 3.12
CA GLY A 141 13.58 1.30 3.94
C GLY A 141 13.47 1.69 5.42
N MET A 142 13.92 0.82 6.32
CA MET A 142 14.00 1.12 7.76
C MET A 142 15.41 0.83 8.29
N ARG A 143 16.42 1.09 7.46
CA ARG A 143 17.81 0.65 7.66
C ARG A 143 18.66 1.68 8.38
N SER A 144 18.28 2.95 8.33
CA SER A 144 19.00 4.05 8.95
C SER A 144 18.04 5.05 9.61
N ALA A 145 18.55 5.83 10.56
CA ALA A 145 17.79 6.90 11.19
C ALA A 145 17.24 7.91 10.16
N ARG A 146 18.02 8.23 9.11
CA ARG A 146 17.60 9.12 8.03
C ARG A 146 16.40 8.58 7.25
N GLU A 147 16.37 7.28 7.00
CA GLU A 147 15.22 6.65 6.33
C GLU A 147 13.96 6.70 7.21
N VAL A 148 14.10 6.44 8.50
CA VAL A 148 12.99 6.50 9.47
C VAL A 148 12.47 7.94 9.60
N GLU A 149 13.36 8.93 9.71
CA GLU A 149 12.98 10.34 9.79
C GLU A 149 12.29 10.82 8.50
N ARG A 150 12.74 10.35 7.34
CA ARG A 150 12.05 10.61 6.06
C ARG A 150 10.63 10.04 6.08
N PHE A 151 10.46 8.82 6.59
CA PHE A 151 9.16 8.18 6.68
C PHE A 151 8.24 8.94 7.64
N GLU A 152 8.72 9.29 8.83
CA GLU A 152 8.00 10.09 9.83
C GLU A 152 7.43 11.37 9.21
N ARG A 153 8.29 12.21 8.61
CA ARG A 153 7.86 13.46 7.96
C ARG A 153 6.87 13.24 6.82
N THR A 154 7.01 12.13 6.08
CA THR A 154 6.09 11.78 4.99
C THR A 154 4.72 11.44 5.55
N MET A 155 4.65 10.66 6.64
CA MET A 155 3.38 10.30 7.28
C MET A 155 2.71 11.51 7.93
N GLU A 156 3.47 12.41 8.57
CA GLU A 156 2.95 13.67 9.10
C GLU A 156 2.39 14.57 7.99
N SER A 157 3.12 14.70 6.87
CA SER A 157 2.68 15.49 5.72
C SER A 157 1.44 14.89 5.07
N LEU A 158 1.40 13.56 4.91
CA LEU A 158 0.22 12.85 4.41
C LEU A 158 -0.99 13.12 5.31
N ALA A 159 -0.81 13.02 6.63
CA ALA A 159 -1.88 13.26 7.58
C ALA A 159 -2.41 14.69 7.49
N SER A 160 -1.52 15.69 7.47
CA SER A 160 -1.90 17.09 7.30
C SER A 160 -2.68 17.31 6.00
N ILE A 161 -2.15 16.85 4.86
CA ILE A 161 -2.79 17.04 3.55
C ILE A 161 -4.20 16.44 3.57
N VAL A 162 -4.37 15.21 4.04
CA VAL A 162 -5.68 14.54 4.02
C VAL A 162 -6.69 15.28 4.91
N LEU A 163 -6.28 15.70 6.10
CA LEU A 163 -7.15 16.43 7.04
C LEU A 163 -7.52 17.83 6.50
N ASP A 164 -6.59 18.54 5.84
CA ASP A 164 -6.88 19.81 5.16
C ASP A 164 -7.92 19.66 4.04
N HIS A 165 -8.07 18.46 3.49
CA HIS A 165 -9.10 18.13 2.50
C HIS A 165 -10.38 17.59 3.12
N ASP A 166 -10.58 17.68 4.43
CA ASP A 166 -11.72 17.09 5.16
C ASP A 166 -11.84 15.57 4.89
N GLY A 167 -10.66 14.92 4.87
CA GLY A 167 -10.51 13.52 4.52
C GLY A 167 -10.31 12.58 5.71
N SER A 168 -10.38 11.29 5.43
CA SER A 168 -10.08 10.19 6.36
C SER A 168 -8.70 9.61 6.06
N LEU A 169 -7.91 9.33 7.11
CA LEU A 169 -6.59 8.68 7.03
C LEU A 169 -6.67 7.16 6.84
N LYS A 170 -7.88 6.62 6.73
CA LYS A 170 -8.18 5.18 6.60
C LYS A 170 -9.55 5.01 5.94
N ALA A 171 -9.59 4.48 4.72
CA ALA A 171 -10.85 4.24 4.04
C ALA A 171 -11.35 2.81 4.29
N GLU A 172 -10.58 1.81 3.85
CA GLU A 172 -10.86 0.38 3.95
C GLU A 172 -9.86 -0.38 4.82
N HIS A 173 -8.60 0.04 4.90
CA HIS A 173 -7.53 -0.73 5.56
C HIS A 173 -7.46 -0.58 7.10
N GLY A 174 -8.31 0.28 7.67
CA GLY A 174 -8.33 0.57 9.11
C GLY A 174 -7.11 1.36 9.59
N THR A 175 -6.95 1.48 10.90
CA THR A 175 -5.92 2.36 11.49
C THR A 175 -4.53 1.74 11.45
N GLY A 176 -4.37 0.55 12.02
CA GLY A 176 -3.06 -0.05 12.23
C GLY A 176 -2.11 0.85 13.05
N ARG A 177 -0.90 0.34 13.34
CA ARG A 177 0.09 1.15 14.08
C ARG A 177 0.52 2.40 13.32
N ASN A 178 0.38 2.38 11.99
CA ASN A 178 0.84 3.46 11.14
C ASN A 178 -0.03 4.72 11.30
N MET A 179 -1.35 4.56 11.40
CA MET A 179 -2.26 5.70 11.58
C MET A 179 -2.67 5.96 13.03
N ALA A 180 -2.34 5.06 13.96
CA ALA A 180 -2.76 5.16 15.36
C ALA A 180 -2.38 6.51 16.04
N PRO A 181 -1.19 7.10 15.78
CA PRO A 181 -0.85 8.42 16.32
C PRO A 181 -1.75 9.57 15.85
N PHE A 182 -2.33 9.45 14.66
CA PHE A 182 -3.06 10.52 13.99
C PHE A 182 -4.58 10.46 14.22
N VAL A 183 -5.09 9.42 14.89
CA VAL A 183 -6.52 9.26 15.19
C VAL A 183 -7.10 10.48 15.91
N GLY A 184 -6.35 11.07 16.84
CA GLY A 184 -6.79 12.27 17.55
C GLY A 184 -6.92 13.50 16.66
N ALA A 185 -6.05 13.63 15.65
CA ALA A 185 -6.11 14.73 14.70
C ALA A 185 -7.32 14.62 13.77
N GLU A 186 -7.71 13.39 13.40
CA GLU A 186 -8.87 13.13 12.55
C GLU A 186 -10.21 13.26 13.27
N TRP A 187 -10.31 12.70 14.49
CA TRP A 187 -11.60 12.60 15.19
C TRP A 187 -11.81 13.67 16.26
N GLY A 188 -10.76 14.41 16.63
CA GLY A 188 -10.79 15.34 17.73
C GLY A 188 -10.67 14.68 19.12
N PRO A 189 -10.39 15.48 20.16
CA PRO A 189 -10.08 14.98 21.50
C PRO A 189 -11.28 14.33 22.20
N GLU A 190 -12.50 14.82 21.98
CA GLU A 190 -13.70 14.30 22.63
C GLU A 190 -14.05 12.88 22.15
N ALA A 191 -14.04 12.69 20.82
CA ALA A 191 -14.30 11.38 20.23
C ALA A 191 -13.18 10.39 20.58
N LEU A 192 -11.92 10.83 20.55
CA LEU A 192 -10.78 10.01 20.96
C LEU A 192 -10.93 9.51 22.41
N GLU A 193 -11.38 10.36 23.33
CA GLU A 193 -11.59 9.95 24.72
C GLU A 193 -12.73 8.94 24.86
N VAL A 194 -13.81 9.08 24.08
CA VAL A 194 -14.87 8.06 24.03
C VAL A 194 -14.32 6.72 23.55
N MET A 195 -13.47 6.70 22.52
CA MET A 195 -12.82 5.47 22.04
C MET A 195 -11.96 4.83 23.13
N TRP A 196 -11.20 5.62 23.90
CA TRP A 196 -10.42 5.13 25.03
C TRP A 196 -11.28 4.56 26.16
N ARG A 197 -12.39 5.20 26.49
CA ARG A 197 -13.35 4.68 27.49
C ARG A 197 -13.90 3.33 27.06
N ILE A 198 -14.32 3.19 25.80
CA ILE A 198 -14.78 1.92 25.25
C ILE A 198 -13.67 0.87 25.34
N LYS A 199 -12.45 1.20 24.91
CA LYS A 199 -11.29 0.30 24.99
C LYS A 199 -11.05 -0.18 26.42
N HIS A 200 -11.12 0.72 27.40
CA HIS A 200 -10.88 0.38 28.81
C HIS A 200 -11.99 -0.49 29.42
N LEU A 201 -13.24 -0.31 28.99
CA LEU A 201 -14.36 -1.15 29.45
C LEU A 201 -14.17 -2.62 29.07
N PHE A 202 -13.66 -2.89 27.85
CA PHE A 202 -13.48 -4.26 27.35
C PHE A 202 -12.07 -4.82 27.57
N ASP A 203 -11.08 -3.95 27.77
CA ASP A 203 -9.68 -4.34 27.97
C ASP A 203 -8.99 -3.44 29.02
N PRO A 204 -9.34 -3.57 30.31
CA PRO A 204 -8.79 -2.72 31.37
C PRO A 204 -7.26 -2.84 31.50
N GLY A 205 -6.70 -4.01 31.16
CA GLY A 205 -5.26 -4.28 31.19
C GLY A 205 -4.51 -3.90 29.92
N ALA A 206 -5.20 -3.38 28.90
CA ALA A 206 -4.63 -3.01 27.60
C ALA A 206 -3.82 -4.13 26.90
N VAL A 207 -4.25 -5.39 27.03
CA VAL A 207 -3.55 -6.56 26.47
C VAL A 207 -3.94 -6.88 25.03
N LEU A 208 -5.13 -6.46 24.60
CA LEU A 208 -5.65 -6.75 23.26
C LEU A 208 -5.10 -5.76 22.23
N ASN A 209 -4.07 -6.17 21.49
CA ASN A 209 -3.43 -5.41 20.40
C ASN A 209 -3.04 -3.96 20.77
N PRO A 210 -2.16 -3.76 21.77
CA PRO A 210 -1.76 -2.44 22.23
C PRO A 210 -1.09 -1.62 21.12
N GLY A 211 -1.48 -0.35 21.01
CA GLY A 211 -0.89 0.62 20.07
C GLY A 211 -1.27 0.41 18.60
N VAL A 212 -2.19 -0.52 18.28
CA VAL A 212 -2.56 -0.83 16.89
C VAL A 212 -3.74 -0.01 16.38
N VAL A 213 -4.74 0.29 17.21
CA VAL A 213 -5.88 1.13 16.79
C VAL A 213 -5.83 2.47 17.51
N LEU A 214 -5.54 2.44 18.80
CA LEU A 214 -5.37 3.63 19.64
C LEU A 214 -3.97 3.60 20.22
N SER A 215 -3.28 4.74 20.17
CA SER A 215 -1.98 4.94 20.77
C SER A 215 -1.94 6.29 21.47
N ARG A 216 -1.27 6.36 22.62
CA ARG A 216 -0.88 7.64 23.26
C ARG A 216 0.55 8.06 22.92
N ASP A 217 1.30 7.20 22.23
CA ASP A 217 2.65 7.49 21.77
C ASP A 217 2.58 8.12 20.36
N PRO A 218 2.98 9.39 20.21
CA PRO A 218 2.93 10.08 18.91
C PRO A 218 3.87 9.45 17.88
N LEU A 219 4.89 8.73 18.34
CA LEU A 219 5.89 8.08 17.48
C LEU A 219 5.58 6.60 17.23
N ALA A 220 4.39 6.10 17.58
CA ALA A 220 4.10 4.66 17.49
C ALA A 220 4.29 4.08 16.08
N HIS A 221 4.08 4.90 15.04
CA HIS A 221 4.23 4.53 13.63
C HIS A 221 5.70 4.32 13.20
N VAL A 222 6.67 4.88 13.93
CA VAL A 222 8.12 4.71 13.70
C VAL A 222 8.83 3.86 14.75
N ARG A 223 8.09 3.32 15.73
CA ARG A 223 8.65 2.40 16.73
C ARG A 223 8.45 0.94 16.31
N LYS A 224 9.36 0.08 16.81
CA LYS A 224 9.28 -1.39 16.65
C LYS A 224 9.11 -1.79 15.17
N LEU A 225 9.80 -1.07 14.29
CA LEU A 225 9.75 -1.28 12.85
C LEU A 225 10.26 -2.67 12.50
N LYS A 226 9.57 -3.31 11.57
CA LYS A 226 9.97 -4.62 11.06
C LYS A 226 11.12 -4.45 10.06
N PRO A 227 12.31 -4.99 10.34
CA PRO A 227 13.40 -4.95 9.38
C PRO A 227 13.10 -5.90 8.20
N CYS A 228 13.58 -5.53 7.02
CA CYS A 228 13.37 -6.28 5.79
C CYS A 228 14.71 -6.58 5.10
N PRO A 229 15.67 -7.27 5.74
CA PRO A 229 16.97 -7.51 5.11
C PRO A 229 16.82 -8.33 3.82
N PRO A 230 17.59 -8.05 2.76
CA PRO A 230 17.64 -8.88 1.57
C PRO A 230 18.13 -10.29 1.92
N VAL A 231 17.48 -11.31 1.39
CA VAL A 231 17.82 -12.72 1.66
C VAL A 231 18.02 -13.55 0.40
N HIS A 232 17.19 -13.37 -0.61
CA HIS A 232 17.25 -14.15 -1.85
C HIS A 232 16.45 -13.46 -2.94
N GLN A 233 16.95 -13.46 -4.18
CA GLN A 233 16.35 -12.71 -5.29
C GLN A 233 14.86 -13.05 -5.54
N LEU A 234 14.47 -14.32 -5.41
CA LEU A 234 13.06 -14.73 -5.55
C LEU A 234 12.21 -14.35 -4.33
N VAL A 235 12.77 -14.44 -3.12
CA VAL A 235 12.06 -14.14 -1.88
C VAL A 235 11.83 -12.64 -1.73
N ASP A 236 12.81 -11.83 -2.14
CA ASP A 236 12.76 -10.38 -1.99
C ASP A 236 11.70 -9.70 -2.87
N ARG A 237 11.18 -10.43 -3.88
CA ARG A 237 9.99 -10.01 -4.64
C ARG A 237 8.70 -10.09 -3.81
N CYS A 238 8.66 -10.88 -2.74
CA CYS A 238 7.51 -10.97 -1.86
C CYS A 238 7.31 -9.67 -1.09
N ILE A 239 6.08 -9.15 -1.08
CA ILE A 239 5.66 -7.99 -0.27
C ILE A 239 5.11 -8.38 1.11
N GLU A 240 5.13 -9.67 1.45
CA GLU A 240 4.60 -10.21 2.71
C GLU A 240 3.12 -9.87 3.00
N CYS A 241 2.28 -9.78 1.97
CA CYS A 241 0.85 -9.49 2.10
C CYS A 241 0.05 -10.59 2.83
N GLY A 242 0.46 -11.85 2.71
CA GLY A 242 -0.22 -12.98 3.35
C GLY A 242 -1.35 -13.63 2.55
N PHE A 243 -1.61 -13.21 1.30
CA PHE A 243 -2.59 -13.90 0.44
C PHE A 243 -2.29 -15.39 0.22
N CYS A 244 -1.02 -15.78 0.34
CA CYS A 244 -0.63 -17.19 0.24
C CYS A 244 -1.00 -18.02 1.47
N GLU A 245 -1.27 -17.40 2.63
CA GLU A 245 -1.49 -18.10 3.91
C GLU A 245 -2.78 -18.93 3.90
N SER A 246 -3.89 -18.32 3.49
CA SER A 246 -5.21 -18.97 3.51
C SER A 246 -5.32 -20.15 2.56
N ASN A 247 -4.52 -20.16 1.49
CA ASN A 247 -4.57 -21.17 0.44
C ASN A 247 -3.32 -22.07 0.45
N CYS A 248 -2.48 -22.00 1.48
CA CYS A 248 -1.23 -22.74 1.51
C CYS A 248 -1.49 -24.24 1.76
N PRO A 249 -1.15 -25.13 0.82
CA PRO A 249 -1.38 -26.57 0.99
C PRO A 249 -0.52 -27.19 2.10
N SER A 250 0.52 -26.49 2.56
CA SER A 250 1.40 -26.95 3.64
C SER A 250 1.14 -26.28 4.98
N ARG A 251 0.07 -25.47 5.13
CA ARG A 251 -0.18 -24.65 6.33
C ARG A 251 -0.23 -25.47 7.62
N ASP A 252 -0.82 -26.66 7.55
CA ASP A 252 -1.01 -27.53 8.72
C ASP A 252 0.10 -28.60 8.86
N LEU A 253 1.05 -28.61 7.92
CA LEU A 253 2.17 -29.57 7.91
C LEU A 253 3.50 -28.90 8.26
N SER A 254 3.66 -27.62 7.92
CA SER A 254 4.91 -26.88 8.03
C SER A 254 4.66 -25.37 7.99
N LEU A 255 5.72 -24.57 8.07
CA LEU A 255 5.63 -23.12 7.89
C LEU A 255 5.05 -22.79 6.51
N THR A 256 4.19 -21.79 6.43
CA THR A 256 3.72 -21.28 5.13
C THR A 256 4.83 -20.51 4.41
N PRO A 257 4.70 -20.23 3.09
CA PRO A 257 5.68 -19.43 2.37
C PRO A 257 6.03 -18.10 3.05
N ARG A 258 5.02 -17.35 3.53
CA ARG A 258 5.27 -16.07 4.23
C ARG A 258 5.97 -16.30 5.58
N GLN A 259 5.58 -17.29 6.36
CA GLN A 259 6.29 -17.64 7.60
C GLN A 259 7.76 -17.99 7.34
N ARG A 260 8.06 -18.82 6.33
CA ARG A 260 9.44 -19.15 5.93
C ARG A 260 10.24 -17.91 5.54
N ILE A 261 9.64 -17.00 4.77
CA ILE A 261 10.28 -15.74 4.36
C ILE A 261 10.64 -14.89 5.58
N VAL A 262 9.71 -14.74 6.54
CA VAL A 262 9.96 -14.00 7.77
C VAL A 262 11.06 -14.66 8.60
N SER A 263 11.07 -15.98 8.73
CA SER A 263 12.13 -16.71 9.42
C SER A 263 13.50 -16.51 8.77
N LEU A 264 13.58 -16.60 7.44
CA LEU A 264 14.84 -16.37 6.70
C LEU A 264 15.37 -14.95 6.90
N ARG A 265 14.49 -13.94 6.88
CA ARG A 265 14.85 -12.54 7.14
C ARG A 265 15.34 -12.34 8.56
N GLU A 266 14.72 -12.99 9.52
CA GLU A 266 15.15 -12.93 10.92
C GLU A 266 16.51 -13.60 11.13
N MET A 267 16.74 -14.77 10.52
CA MET A 267 18.06 -15.42 10.53
C MET A 267 19.14 -14.49 9.97
N ARG A 268 18.89 -13.85 8.82
CA ARG A 268 19.82 -12.87 8.23
C ARG A 268 20.06 -11.66 9.13
N ARG A 269 19.03 -11.17 9.81
CA ARG A 269 19.18 -10.08 10.79
C ARG A 269 20.10 -10.48 11.94
N LEU A 270 19.91 -11.69 12.47
CA LEU A 270 20.71 -12.23 13.57
C LEU A 270 22.17 -12.47 13.16
N GLU A 271 22.42 -13.00 11.96
CA GLU A 271 23.78 -13.13 11.38
C GLU A 271 24.48 -11.76 11.32
N GLY A 272 23.78 -10.72 10.87
CA GLY A 272 24.30 -9.35 10.84
C GLY A 272 24.68 -8.81 12.22
N ILE A 273 23.89 -9.12 13.26
CA ILE A 273 24.20 -8.72 14.64
C ILE A 273 25.39 -9.50 15.20
N ALA A 274 25.47 -10.81 14.93
CA ALA A 274 26.59 -11.65 15.35
C ALA A 274 27.92 -11.15 14.76
N SER A 275 27.91 -10.67 13.52
CA SER A 275 29.09 -10.05 12.89
C SER A 275 29.52 -8.69 13.46
N LEU A 276 28.69 -8.06 14.30
CA LEU A 276 28.95 -6.76 14.95
C LEU A 276 29.32 -6.89 16.44
N SER A 277 29.29 -8.11 17.01
CA SER A 277 29.71 -8.33 18.39
C SER A 277 31.24 -8.27 18.46
N PRO A 278 31.85 -7.45 19.35
CA PRO A 278 33.29 -7.41 19.51
C PRO A 278 33.79 -8.78 20.01
N ALA A 279 34.88 -9.26 19.40
CA ALA A 279 35.61 -10.45 19.84
C ALA A 279 36.23 -10.28 21.22
#